data_AF-A0A6P1M8U5-F1
#
_entry.id   AF-A0A6P1M8U5-F1
#
_cell.length_a   1.000
_cell.length_b   1.000
_cell.length_c   1.000
_cell.angle_alpha   90.00
_cell.angle_beta   90.00
_cell.angle_gamma   90.00
#
_symmetry.space_group_name_H-M   'P 1'
#
loop_
_entity.id
_entity.type
_entity.pdbx_description
1 polymer ?
#
loop_
_entity_poly.entity_id
_entity_poly.type
_entity_poly.pdbx_seq_one_letter_code
_entity_poly.pdbx_strand_id
1 'polypeptide(L)'
;MKKTDHSIRNSVVATLIATLIIAIVKPMRNMAIVVFKWLWQIILAFKAHLGSTASVPWWLVYAVLAIIILLLSRAIRQALQSLATDVAKASPLSYTTDHFHGLVWRWRMDSDFQPYRISTFCPHCDMQLRPCSSGYGYSTQFHCDKCGFSSSNIEMETGQLEEWISREIQRKLRTNEWKQELPNQ
;
A
#
# COMPACT_ATOMS: atom_id res chain seq x y z
N MET A 1 25.87 -58.77 48.62
CA MET A 1 26.63 -57.75 47.85
C MET A 1 25.92 -57.45 46.54
N LYS A 2 25.25 -56.30 46.41
CA LYS A 2 24.66 -55.77 45.16
C LYS A 2 24.81 -54.25 45.21
N LYS A 3 25.95 -53.70 44.77
CA LYS A 3 26.21 -52.25 44.78
C LYS A 3 27.10 -51.77 43.62
N THR A 4 27.16 -52.52 42.52
CA THR A 4 28.09 -52.26 41.40
C THR A 4 27.43 -51.71 40.14
N ASP A 5 26.16 -52.04 39.85
CA ASP A 5 25.53 -51.65 38.57
C ASP A 5 25.25 -50.13 38.45
N HIS A 6 24.90 -49.46 39.56
CA HIS A 6 24.66 -48.02 39.52
C HIS A 6 25.96 -47.21 39.34
N SER A 7 27.10 -47.72 39.80
CA SER A 7 28.38 -47.01 39.70
C SER A 7 28.90 -46.98 38.27
N ILE A 8 28.76 -48.08 37.54
CA ILE A 8 29.21 -48.19 36.15
C ILE A 8 28.34 -47.29 35.25
N ARG A 9 27.01 -47.34 35.43
CA ARG A 9 26.09 -46.49 34.67
C ARG A 9 26.34 -45.00 34.90
N ASN A 10 26.59 -44.58 36.14
CA ASN A 10 26.86 -43.17 36.44
C ASN A 10 28.19 -42.70 35.86
N SER A 11 29.20 -43.57 35.80
CA SER A 11 30.50 -43.26 35.17
C SER A 11 30.37 -43.07 33.64
N VAL A 12 29.59 -43.92 32.98
CA VAL A 12 29.29 -43.80 31.54
C VAL A 12 28.48 -42.53 31.26
N VAL A 13 27.48 -42.21 32.09
CA VAL A 13 26.68 -40.99 31.93
C VAL A 13 27.54 -39.73 32.16
N ALA A 14 28.41 -39.73 33.16
CA ALA A 14 29.30 -38.60 33.44
C ALA A 14 30.29 -38.34 32.30
N THR A 15 30.85 -39.41 31.71
CA THR A 15 31.77 -39.28 30.56
C THR A 15 31.07 -38.76 29.31
N LEU A 16 29.83 -39.20 29.04
CA LEU A 16 29.03 -38.67 27.93
C LEU A 16 28.65 -37.19 28.10
N ILE A 17 28.32 -36.77 29.32
CA ILE A 17 28.04 -35.36 29.62
C ILE A 17 29.32 -34.52 29.48
N ALA A 18 30.45 -35.01 29.99
CA ALA A 18 31.72 -34.29 29.89
C ALA A 18 32.18 -34.11 28.44
N THR A 19 32.04 -35.14 27.59
CA THR A 19 32.38 -35.04 26.17
C THR A 19 31.46 -34.08 25.43
N LEU A 20 30.15 -34.09 25.73
CA LEU A 20 29.18 -33.15 25.17
C LEU A 20 29.50 -31.70 25.55
N ILE A 21 29.84 -31.43 26.82
CA ILE A 21 30.24 -30.11 27.29
C ILE A 21 31.51 -29.64 26.57
N ILE A 22 32.54 -30.49 26.47
CA ILE A 22 33.80 -30.12 25.80
C ILE A 22 33.57 -29.86 24.30
N ALA A 23 32.69 -30.63 23.65
CA ALA A 23 32.33 -30.45 22.25
C ALA A 23 31.63 -29.12 21.98
N ILE A 24 30.88 -28.58 22.95
CA ILE A 24 30.18 -27.29 22.83
C ILE A 24 31.09 -26.10 23.21
N VAL A 25 31.91 -26.26 24.26
CA VAL A 25 32.74 -25.15 24.79
C VAL A 25 33.86 -24.75 23.83
N LYS A 26 34.49 -25.71 23.14
CA LYS A 26 35.58 -25.42 22.18
C LYS A 26 35.15 -24.53 20.99
N PRO A 27 34.08 -24.84 20.23
CA PRO A 27 33.65 -23.98 19.12
C PRO A 27 33.16 -22.62 19.61
N MET A 28 32.48 -22.56 20.77
CA MET A 28 32.01 -21.30 21.35
C MET A 28 33.17 -20.38 21.75
N ARG A 29 34.25 -20.94 22.33
CA ARG A 29 35.48 -20.18 22.63
C ARG A 29 36.14 -19.64 21.37
N ASN A 30 36.22 -20.44 20.32
CA ASN A 30 36.83 -20.02 19.06
C ASN A 30 36.00 -18.91 18.40
N MET A 31 34.67 -19.04 18.41
CA MET A 31 33.76 -18.00 17.90
C MET A 31 33.88 -16.70 18.71
N ALA A 32 33.94 -16.79 20.03
CA ALA A 32 34.15 -15.64 20.91
C ALA A 32 35.48 -14.93 20.62
N ILE A 33 36.57 -15.67 20.40
CA ILE A 33 37.87 -15.10 20.04
C ILE A 33 37.82 -14.41 18.66
N VAL A 34 37.13 -15.01 17.68
CA VAL A 34 36.98 -14.41 16.34
C VAL A 34 36.17 -13.11 16.41
N VAL A 35 35.04 -13.11 17.11
CA VAL A 35 34.21 -11.92 17.31
C VAL A 35 35.00 -10.84 18.05
N PHE A 36 35.71 -11.20 19.11
CA PHE A 36 36.54 -10.26 19.85
C PHE A 36 37.65 -9.66 18.99
N LYS A 37 38.35 -10.48 18.18
CA LYS A 37 39.36 -9.99 17.23
C LYS A 37 38.77 -9.05 16.19
N TRP A 38 37.59 -9.37 15.65
CA TRP A 38 36.91 -8.54 14.67
C TRP A 38 36.49 -7.19 15.27
N LEU A 39 35.89 -7.18 16.47
CA LEU A 39 35.55 -5.97 17.20
C LEU A 39 36.79 -5.13 17.52
N TRP A 40 37.88 -5.78 17.94
CA TRP A 40 39.14 -5.10 18.21
C TRP A 40 39.73 -4.45 16.95
N GLN A 41 39.65 -5.13 15.80
CA GLN A 41 40.07 -4.55 14.52
C GLN A 41 39.22 -3.35 14.10
N ILE A 42 37.91 -3.35 14.36
CA ILE A 42 37.04 -2.19 14.10
C ILE A 42 37.44 -1.02 14.99
N ILE A 43 37.70 -1.25 16.28
CA ILE A 43 38.13 -0.20 17.20
C ILE A 43 39.48 0.38 16.77
N LEU A 44 40.42 -0.46 16.35
CA LEU A 44 41.71 -0.01 15.83
C LEU A 44 41.56 0.76 14.50
N ALA A 45 40.72 0.29 13.59
CA ALA A 45 40.42 0.99 12.34
C ALA A 45 39.78 2.36 12.60
N PHE A 46 38.85 2.43 13.55
CA PHE A 46 38.20 3.66 13.97
C PHE A 46 39.20 4.64 14.62
N LYS A 47 40.10 4.13 15.47
CA LYS A 47 41.16 4.95 16.09
C LYS A 47 42.19 5.45 15.06
N ALA A 48 42.59 4.60 14.12
CA ALA A 48 43.49 4.99 13.03
C ALA A 48 42.84 6.02 12.10
N HIS A 49 41.53 5.91 11.89
CA HIS A 49 40.75 6.87 11.11
C HIS A 49 40.67 8.23 11.81
N LEU A 50 40.32 8.24 13.11
CA LEU A 50 40.28 9.45 13.95
C LEU A 50 41.64 10.13 14.10
N GLY A 51 42.74 9.36 14.13
CA GLY A 51 44.10 9.87 14.28
C GLY A 51 44.80 10.23 12.97
N SER A 52 44.21 9.89 11.81
CA SER A 52 44.74 10.33 10.53
C SER A 52 44.46 11.82 10.37
N THR A 53 45.52 12.61 10.20
CA THR A 53 45.47 14.03 9.87
C THR A 53 44.92 14.19 8.46
N ALA A 54 43.63 13.96 8.30
CA ALA A 54 42.91 14.33 7.09
C ALA A 54 42.85 15.87 7.06
N SER A 55 43.15 16.45 5.90
CA SER A 55 43.05 17.90 5.68
C SER A 55 41.64 18.46 5.90
N VAL A 56 40.64 17.57 6.02
CA VAL A 56 39.24 17.90 6.28
C VAL A 56 38.86 17.34 7.66
N PRO A 57 38.34 18.18 8.57
CA PRO A 57 37.90 17.73 9.88
C PRO A 57 36.78 16.68 9.80
N TRP A 58 36.90 15.58 10.54
CA TRP A 58 35.91 14.48 10.55
C TRP A 58 34.49 14.90 10.91
N TRP A 59 34.33 15.92 11.76
CA TRP A 59 33.01 16.48 12.09
C TRP A 59 32.28 17.00 10.84
N LEU A 60 33.02 17.49 9.83
CA LEU A 60 32.47 17.98 8.57
C LEU A 60 32.00 16.82 7.70
N VAL A 61 32.74 15.70 7.69
CA VAL A 61 32.33 14.47 7.00
C VAL A 61 31.04 13.91 7.60
N TYR A 62 30.94 13.85 8.94
CA TYR A 62 29.71 13.41 9.61
C TYR A 62 28.53 14.36 9.37
N ALA A 63 28.78 15.67 9.32
CA ALA A 63 27.75 16.65 9.00
C ALA A 63 27.20 16.45 7.58
N VAL A 64 28.08 16.25 6.59
CA VAL A 64 27.67 15.97 5.20
C VAL A 64 26.89 14.66 5.10
N LEU A 65 27.35 13.60 5.76
CA LEU A 65 26.65 12.31 5.78
C LEU A 65 25.25 12.45 6.40
N ALA A 66 25.12 13.17 7.51
CA ALA A 66 23.84 13.43 8.17
C ALA A 66 22.87 14.21 7.26
N ILE A 67 23.37 15.20 6.51
CA ILE A 67 22.58 15.95 5.52
C ILE A 67 22.10 15.01 4.40
N ILE A 68 22.96 14.16 3.85
CA ILE A 68 22.58 13.19 2.81
C ILE A 68 21.49 12.25 3.33
N ILE A 69 21.64 11.70 4.54
CA ILE A 69 20.64 10.82 5.15
C ILE A 69 19.31 11.56 5.37
N LEU A 70 19.34 12.82 5.82
CA LEU A 70 18.14 13.63 6.00
C LEU A 70 17.42 13.88 4.67
N LEU A 71 18.15 14.23 3.62
CA LEU A 71 17.59 14.44 2.27
C LEU A 71 16.99 13.17 1.70
N LEU A 72 17.70 12.04 1.78
CA LEU A 72 17.19 10.73 1.36
C LEU A 72 15.95 10.33 2.17
N SER A 73 15.95 10.54 3.49
CA SER A 73 14.79 10.24 4.33
C SER A 73 13.57 11.09 4.01
N ARG A 74 13.76 12.33 3.53
CA ARG A 74 12.67 13.21 3.08
C ARG A 74 12.14 12.74 1.73
N ALA A 75 13.03 12.45 0.78
CA ALA A 75 12.65 11.93 -0.53
C ALA A 75 11.89 10.60 -0.42
N ILE A 76 12.37 9.67 0.42
CA ILE A 76 11.69 8.39 0.68
C ILE A 76 10.33 8.62 1.34
N ARG A 77 10.23 9.53 2.32
CA ARG A 77 8.94 9.85 2.95
C ARG A 77 7.95 10.45 1.96
N GLN A 78 8.39 11.35 1.08
CA GLN A 78 7.53 11.93 0.05
C GLN A 78 7.07 10.87 -0.95
N ALA A 79 7.98 9.99 -1.40
CA ALA A 79 7.64 8.88 -2.29
C ALA A 79 6.69 7.86 -1.63
N LEU A 80 6.89 7.55 -0.35
CA LEU A 80 5.99 6.69 0.41
C LEU A 80 4.64 7.35 0.68
N GLN A 81 4.61 8.67 0.90
CA GLN A 81 3.36 9.41 1.05
C GLN A 81 2.60 9.45 -0.27
N SER A 82 3.23 9.72 -1.41
CA SER A 82 2.54 9.65 -2.70
C SER A 82 1.98 8.24 -2.97
N LEU A 83 2.73 7.18 -2.64
CA LEU A 83 2.26 5.80 -2.76
C LEU A 83 1.16 5.43 -1.76
N ALA A 84 1.15 6.03 -0.56
CA ALA A 84 0.15 5.77 0.47
C ALA A 84 -1.14 6.59 0.26
N THR A 85 -1.06 7.74 -0.40
CA THR A 85 -2.24 8.59 -0.66
C THR A 85 -3.15 7.94 -1.71
N ASP A 86 -2.59 7.25 -2.70
CA ASP A 86 -3.36 6.51 -3.72
C ASP A 86 -4.05 5.24 -3.18
N VAL A 87 -3.61 4.73 -2.02
CA VAL A 87 -4.06 3.44 -1.45
C VAL A 87 -4.78 3.61 -0.11
N ALA A 88 -4.90 4.83 0.41
CA ALA A 88 -5.63 5.12 1.64
C ALA A 88 -7.15 5.02 1.42
N LYS A 89 -7.65 3.77 1.35
CA LYS A 89 -9.05 3.36 1.56
C LYS A 89 -10.07 3.89 0.56
N ALA A 90 -9.79 3.79 -0.74
CA ALA A 90 -10.86 3.69 -1.72
C ALA A 90 -11.74 2.49 -1.37
N SER A 91 -12.89 2.75 -0.73
CA SER A 91 -13.89 1.74 -0.42
C SER A 91 -14.79 1.60 -1.64
N PRO A 92 -15.28 0.40 -2.01
CA PRO A 92 -16.32 0.27 -3.03
C PRO A 92 -17.54 1.18 -2.77
N LEU A 93 -17.79 1.53 -1.50
CA LEU A 93 -18.84 2.45 -1.08
C LEU A 93 -18.58 3.91 -1.44
N SER A 94 -17.33 4.32 -1.67
CA SER A 94 -17.01 5.70 -2.09
C SER A 94 -17.19 5.90 -3.59
N TYR A 95 -17.33 4.83 -4.38
CA TYR A 95 -17.63 4.89 -5.80
C TYR A 95 -19.09 5.27 -6.04
N THR A 96 -19.36 6.57 -6.13
CA THR A 96 -20.72 7.14 -6.18
C THR A 96 -20.93 8.11 -7.34
N THR A 97 -19.93 8.27 -8.19
CA THR A 97 -19.96 9.18 -9.35
C THR A 97 -19.06 8.63 -10.44
N ASP A 98 -19.51 8.72 -11.70
CA ASP A 98 -18.74 8.36 -12.90
C ASP A 98 -19.39 8.99 -14.16
N HIS A 99 -18.72 8.87 -15.31
CA HIS A 99 -19.16 9.40 -16.59
C HIS A 99 -19.63 8.28 -17.52
N PHE A 100 -20.88 8.38 -17.98
CA PHE A 100 -21.45 7.48 -18.99
C PHE A 100 -22.14 8.29 -20.06
N HIS A 101 -21.91 7.95 -21.33
CA HIS A 101 -22.46 8.67 -22.49
C HIS A 101 -22.20 10.18 -22.49
N GLY A 102 -21.03 10.61 -21.97
CA GLY A 102 -20.66 12.03 -21.87
C GLY A 102 -21.44 12.82 -20.80
N LEU A 103 -22.16 12.12 -19.92
CA LEU A 103 -22.94 12.70 -18.82
C LEU A 103 -22.33 12.30 -17.48
N VAL A 104 -22.49 13.14 -16.47
CA VAL A 104 -22.11 12.83 -15.09
C VAL A 104 -23.25 12.08 -14.44
N TRP A 105 -22.98 10.89 -13.93
CA TRP A 105 -23.95 10.10 -13.19
C TRP A 105 -23.55 10.04 -11.73
N ARG A 106 -24.53 10.21 -10.84
CA ARG A 106 -24.35 10.09 -9.39
C ARG A 106 -25.36 9.11 -8.83
N TRP A 107 -24.93 8.33 -7.85
CA TRP A 107 -25.78 7.33 -7.20
C TRP A 107 -25.37 7.16 -5.74
N ARG A 108 -26.12 6.35 -5.00
CA ARG A 108 -25.77 5.90 -3.67
C ARG A 108 -25.59 4.39 -3.68
N MET A 109 -24.76 3.89 -2.78
CA MET A 109 -24.58 2.44 -2.57
C MET A 109 -25.35 2.01 -1.32
N ASP A 110 -26.08 0.90 -1.43
CA ASP A 110 -26.69 0.25 -0.27
C ASP A 110 -25.71 -0.69 0.44
N SER A 111 -26.19 -1.43 1.45
CA SER A 111 -25.39 -2.40 2.19
C SER A 111 -24.94 -3.60 1.35
N ASP A 112 -25.64 -3.88 0.25
CA ASP A 112 -25.38 -5.00 -0.67
C ASP A 112 -24.57 -4.55 -1.90
N PHE A 113 -23.97 -3.36 -1.82
CA PHE A 113 -23.19 -2.72 -2.89
C PHE A 113 -23.98 -2.53 -4.19
N GLN A 114 -25.30 -2.34 -4.08
CA GLN A 114 -26.17 -2.04 -5.21
C GLN A 114 -26.31 -0.52 -5.37
N PRO A 115 -26.13 0.00 -6.59
CA PRO A 115 -26.39 1.40 -6.87
C PRO A 115 -27.90 1.67 -6.84
N TYR A 116 -28.31 2.69 -6.09
CA TYR A 116 -29.68 3.19 -6.03
C TYR A 116 -29.72 4.72 -6.10
N ARG A 117 -30.90 5.27 -6.43
CA ARG A 117 -31.08 6.73 -6.68
C ARG A 117 -30.06 7.25 -7.71
N ILE A 118 -29.96 6.54 -8.82
CA ILE A 118 -29.13 6.93 -9.95
C ILE A 118 -29.72 8.20 -10.58
N SER A 119 -28.89 9.20 -10.83
CA SER A 119 -29.34 10.48 -11.39
C SER A 119 -28.27 11.12 -12.27
N THR A 120 -28.71 11.81 -13.31
CA THR A 120 -27.85 12.51 -14.28
C THR A 120 -27.64 13.97 -13.92
N PHE A 121 -26.42 14.44 -14.13
CA PHE A 121 -25.97 15.79 -13.86
C PHE A 121 -25.26 16.39 -15.08
N CYS A 122 -25.42 17.70 -15.24
CA CYS A 122 -24.80 18.45 -16.31
C CYS A 122 -23.28 18.54 -16.10
N PRO A 123 -22.46 18.17 -17.09
CA PRO A 123 -21.00 18.27 -16.98
C PRO A 123 -20.48 19.72 -16.90
N HIS A 124 -21.30 20.71 -17.28
CA HIS A 124 -20.89 22.13 -17.31
C HIS A 124 -21.26 22.92 -16.06
N CYS A 125 -22.42 22.63 -15.45
CA CYS A 125 -22.96 23.47 -14.38
C CYS A 125 -23.51 22.69 -13.18
N ASP A 126 -23.35 21.36 -13.20
CA ASP A 126 -23.76 20.42 -12.15
C ASP A 126 -25.25 20.45 -11.78
N MET A 127 -26.09 21.00 -12.66
CA MET A 127 -27.55 20.92 -12.53
C MET A 127 -28.02 19.51 -12.90
N GLN A 128 -28.97 18.96 -12.14
CA GLN A 128 -29.63 17.69 -12.50
C GLN A 128 -30.31 17.82 -13.87
N LEU A 129 -30.07 16.85 -14.75
CA LEU A 129 -30.60 16.88 -16.11
C LEU A 129 -32.00 16.29 -16.16
N ARG A 130 -32.86 16.86 -17.02
CA ARG A 130 -34.20 16.34 -17.28
C ARG A 130 -34.19 15.45 -18.52
N PRO A 131 -34.73 14.22 -18.46
CA PRO A 131 -34.92 13.41 -19.64
C PRO A 131 -36.00 14.03 -20.54
N CYS A 132 -35.69 14.08 -21.83
CA CYS A 132 -36.57 14.44 -22.92
C CYS A 132 -36.69 13.20 -23.80
N SER A 133 -37.83 12.52 -23.73
CA SER A 133 -38.09 11.42 -24.67
C SER A 133 -38.40 12.01 -26.04
N SER A 134 -37.87 11.39 -27.09
CA SER A 134 -38.44 11.58 -28.42
C SER A 134 -39.84 10.99 -28.42
N GLY A 135 -40.79 11.58 -29.17
CA GLY A 135 -42.22 11.24 -29.12
C GLY A 135 -42.59 9.77 -29.43
N TYR A 136 -41.61 8.92 -29.74
CA TYR A 136 -41.77 7.48 -29.97
C TYR A 136 -41.14 6.60 -28.87
N GLY A 137 -40.53 7.17 -27.82
CA GLY A 137 -40.08 6.43 -26.63
C GLY A 137 -38.80 5.57 -26.79
N TYR A 138 -38.27 5.43 -28.00
CA TYR A 138 -37.09 4.59 -28.28
C TYR A 138 -35.75 5.27 -28.01
N SER A 139 -35.76 6.56 -27.69
CA SER A 139 -34.53 7.30 -27.47
C SER A 139 -34.69 8.38 -26.40
N THR A 140 -33.63 8.55 -25.61
CA THR A 140 -33.58 9.51 -24.52
C THR A 140 -32.51 10.56 -24.81
N GLN A 141 -32.91 11.81 -24.71
CA GLN A 141 -32.00 12.95 -24.68
C GLN A 141 -32.09 13.61 -23.29
N PHE A 142 -30.99 14.13 -22.78
CA PHE A 142 -30.98 14.88 -21.52
C PHE A 142 -30.78 16.37 -21.81
N HIS A 143 -31.59 17.21 -21.15
CA HIS A 143 -31.50 18.66 -21.27
C HIS A 143 -31.20 19.31 -19.92
N CYS A 144 -30.37 20.35 -19.94
CA CYS A 144 -30.06 21.18 -18.80
C CYS A 144 -30.83 22.49 -18.84
N ASP A 145 -31.76 22.69 -17.91
CA ASP A 145 -32.57 23.89 -17.85
C ASP A 145 -31.77 25.17 -17.46
N LYS A 146 -30.53 25.01 -16.97
CA LYS A 146 -29.69 26.13 -16.51
C LYS A 146 -28.76 26.68 -17.58
N CYS A 147 -27.99 25.82 -18.25
CA CYS A 147 -27.00 26.25 -19.25
C CYS A 147 -27.39 25.92 -20.70
N GLY A 148 -28.55 25.29 -20.92
CA GLY A 148 -29.03 24.92 -22.26
C GLY A 148 -28.29 23.73 -22.89
N PHE A 149 -27.40 23.06 -22.15
CA PHE A 149 -26.73 21.85 -22.60
C PHE A 149 -27.77 20.76 -22.95
N SER A 150 -27.55 20.07 -24.07
CA SER A 150 -28.32 18.90 -24.48
C SER A 150 -27.37 17.76 -24.83
N SER A 151 -27.65 16.57 -24.33
CA SER A 151 -26.88 15.38 -24.67
C SER A 151 -27.11 14.94 -26.13
N SER A 152 -26.25 14.06 -26.62
CA SER A 152 -26.58 13.26 -27.81
C SER A 152 -27.82 12.40 -27.55
N ASN A 153 -28.49 12.01 -28.63
CA ASN A 153 -29.60 11.06 -28.53
C ASN A 153 -29.06 9.67 -28.18
N ILE A 154 -29.56 9.08 -27.11
CA ILE A 154 -29.18 7.73 -26.69
C ILE A 154 -30.32 6.80 -27.11
N GLU A 155 -30.01 5.74 -27.87
CA GLU A 155 -30.97 4.76 -28.42
C GLU A 155 -31.51 3.79 -27.35
N MET A 156 -31.92 4.33 -26.20
CA MET A 156 -32.53 3.60 -25.10
C MET A 156 -33.58 4.48 -24.44
N GLU A 157 -34.66 3.86 -23.96
CA GLU A 157 -35.60 4.51 -23.06
C GLU A 157 -34.91 4.84 -21.72
N THR A 158 -35.37 5.87 -21.02
CA THR A 158 -34.74 6.33 -19.77
C THR A 158 -34.62 5.22 -18.73
N GLY A 159 -35.66 4.40 -18.54
CA GLY A 159 -35.62 3.27 -17.63
C GLY A 159 -34.61 2.19 -18.04
N GLN A 160 -34.55 1.86 -19.33
CA GLN A 160 -33.58 0.89 -19.86
C GLN A 160 -32.14 1.39 -19.71
N LEU A 161 -31.92 2.69 -19.90
CA LEU A 161 -30.63 3.33 -19.71
C LEU A 161 -30.18 3.27 -18.24
N GLU A 162 -31.07 3.58 -17.30
CA GLU A 162 -30.77 3.47 -15.87
C GLU A 162 -30.42 2.03 -15.45
N GLU A 163 -31.14 1.03 -15.96
CA GLU A 163 -30.80 -0.38 -15.74
C GLU A 163 -29.45 -0.76 -16.33
N TRP A 164 -29.15 -0.28 -17.54
CA TRP A 164 -27.86 -0.51 -18.17
C TRP A 164 -26.72 0.08 -17.35
N ILE A 165 -26.88 1.31 -16.84
CA ILE A 165 -25.89 1.98 -15.99
C ILE A 165 -25.70 1.25 -14.67
N SER A 166 -26.78 0.80 -14.05
CA SER A 166 -26.71 -0.01 -12.82
C SER A 166 -25.85 -1.27 -13.03
N ARG A 167 -26.08 -1.99 -14.13
CA ARG A 167 -25.27 -3.17 -14.50
C ARG A 167 -23.81 -2.82 -14.80
N GLU A 168 -23.56 -1.68 -15.45
CA GLU A 168 -22.21 -1.24 -15.78
C GLU A 168 -21.41 -0.82 -14.54
N ILE A 169 -22.06 -0.14 -13.58
CA ILE A 169 -21.49 0.15 -12.25
C ILE A 169 -21.10 -1.16 -11.56
N GLN A 170 -22.00 -2.15 -11.51
CA GLN A 170 -21.70 -3.45 -10.92
C GLN A 170 -20.56 -4.18 -11.65
N ARG A 171 -20.49 -4.08 -12.98
CA ARG A 171 -19.39 -4.66 -13.77
C ARG A 171 -18.07 -4.03 -13.35
N LYS A 172 -17.99 -2.70 -13.34
CA LYS A 172 -16.80 -1.95 -12.91
C LYS A 172 -16.39 -2.32 -11.49
N LEU A 173 -17.34 -2.43 -10.55
CA LEU A 173 -17.09 -2.89 -9.17
C LEU A 173 -16.43 -4.27 -9.12
N ARG A 174 -16.95 -5.25 -9.87
CA ARG A 174 -16.40 -6.61 -9.94
C ARG A 174 -15.02 -6.68 -10.60
N THR A 175 -14.78 -5.86 -11.62
CA THR A 175 -13.48 -5.84 -12.33
C THR A 175 -12.45 -4.91 -11.71
N ASN A 176 -12.80 -4.15 -10.66
CA ASN A 176 -11.97 -3.12 -10.03
C ASN A 176 -11.61 -1.91 -10.93
N GLU A 177 -12.27 -1.74 -12.08
CA GLU A 177 -12.02 -0.60 -12.98
C GLU A 177 -12.39 0.75 -12.34
N TRP A 178 -13.35 0.76 -11.41
CA TRP A 178 -13.77 1.95 -10.67
C TRP A 178 -12.64 2.66 -9.90
N LYS A 179 -11.56 1.94 -9.58
CA LYS A 179 -10.41 2.50 -8.86
C LYS A 179 -9.64 3.52 -9.68
N GLN A 180 -9.75 3.48 -11.01
CA GLN A 180 -9.08 4.41 -11.92
C GLN A 180 -9.88 5.72 -12.09
N GLU A 181 -11.17 5.68 -11.78
CA GLU A 181 -12.12 6.79 -11.98
C GLU A 181 -12.35 7.62 -10.72
N LEU A 182 -11.76 7.22 -9.59
CA LEU A 182 -11.80 8.05 -8.39
C LEU A 182 -10.97 9.31 -8.65
N PRO A 183 -11.56 10.51 -8.56
CA PRO A 183 -10.75 11.71 -8.56
C PRO A 183 -9.78 11.59 -7.37
N ASN A 184 -8.48 11.74 -7.64
CA ASN A 184 -7.45 11.90 -6.61
C ASN A 184 -7.93 12.99 -5.64
N GLN A 185 -8.49 12.59 -4.49
CA GLN A 185 -8.98 13.51 -3.46
C GLN A 185 -7.81 13.98 -2.59
#